data_AF-D7FZT9-F1
#
_entry.id   AF-D7FZT9-F1
#
_cell.length_a   1.000
_cell.length_b   1.000
_cell.length_c   1.000
_cell.angle_alpha   90.00
_cell.angle_beta   90.00
_cell.angle_gamma   90.00
#
_symmetry.space_group_name_H-M   'P 1'
#
loop_
_entity.id
_entity.type
_entity.pdbx_description
1 polymer ?
#
loop_
_entity_poly.entity_id
_entity_poly.type
_entity_poly.pdbx_seq_one_letter_code
_entity_poly.pdbx_strand_id
1 'polypeptide(L)'
;MIPFGTNNIGNRVLDKAAAGAFAETLLAAGLVDGTGNWAAGETVLVQAGDVFDRGDADLEVEEWLWTLQEQATESGGAVYHLLGNHEIMNAMGDHSTASPNSFKPFQDLDVDLAPFGSQLDKFPDWGKPRLAAMAPGGPVSKMLASHSVAMKIGDTLLVHGGLRPVNFDPKSCRGATGMACLESLNRWTHEWLVGQGEMPKELWNRDSPVWTRFYSSPGGVELSEEAEADLQKVLDATGTVRMIVGHTPQEAGINSALGGRLWRTDTGMTAMIGGQPEALEIVDGVATIITAGGKRIPGDERACTAGKPLPHKRAVSQAERSGWRGARMVFGQRGQSSGGLEEREDGLEGGGAATAAAA
;
A
#
# COMPACT_ATOMS: atom_id res chain seq x y z
N MET A 1 -14.57 7.97 0.88
CA MET A 1 -13.81 8.27 -0.35
C MET A 1 -14.01 9.73 -0.68
N ILE A 2 -12.92 10.47 -0.83
CA ILE A 2 -12.94 11.78 -1.49
C ILE A 2 -13.10 11.45 -2.97
N PRO A 3 -14.20 11.83 -3.65
CA PRO A 3 -14.33 11.59 -5.08
C PRO A 3 -13.21 12.32 -5.81
N PHE A 4 -12.57 11.69 -6.80
CA PHE A 4 -11.64 12.36 -7.70
C PHE A 4 -12.38 13.49 -8.43
N GLY A 5 -12.20 14.71 -7.94
CA GLY A 5 -12.57 15.91 -8.66
C GLY A 5 -11.52 16.19 -9.73
N THR A 6 -11.98 16.45 -10.96
CA THR A 6 -11.42 17.28 -12.04
C THR A 6 -9.96 17.13 -12.51
N ASN A 7 -9.08 16.41 -11.81
CA ASN A 7 -7.62 16.52 -12.00
C ASN A 7 -7.02 15.37 -12.82
N ASN A 8 -7.84 14.67 -13.62
CA ASN A 8 -7.50 13.49 -14.46
C ASN A 8 -6.92 12.25 -13.74
N ILE A 9 -6.58 12.34 -12.44
CA ILE A 9 -6.16 11.18 -11.64
C ILE A 9 -7.31 10.15 -11.57
N GLY A 10 -7.01 8.89 -11.88
CA GLY A 10 -7.99 7.80 -11.93
C GLY A 10 -8.82 7.69 -13.22
N ASN A 11 -8.73 8.67 -14.13
CA ASN A 11 -9.38 8.62 -15.46
C ASN A 11 -8.43 8.21 -16.59
N ARG A 12 -7.18 7.86 -16.26
CA ARG A 12 -6.15 7.45 -17.21
C ARG A 12 -6.32 5.98 -17.58
N VAL A 13 -6.07 5.65 -18.85
CA VAL A 13 -5.91 4.25 -19.27
C VAL A 13 -4.55 3.79 -18.75
N LEU A 14 -4.58 2.96 -17.71
CA LEU A 14 -3.37 2.44 -17.08
C LEU A 14 -2.72 1.38 -17.96
N ASP A 15 -1.47 1.59 -18.36
CA ASP A 15 -0.64 0.53 -18.92
C ASP A 15 -0.17 -0.38 -17.79
N LYS A 16 -1.00 -1.37 -17.45
CA LYS A 16 -0.69 -2.31 -16.37
C LYS A 16 0.53 -3.19 -16.67
N ALA A 17 0.93 -3.33 -17.94
CA ALA A 17 2.15 -4.03 -18.31
C ALA A 17 3.40 -3.21 -17.92
N ALA A 18 3.30 -1.87 -17.89
CA ALA A 18 4.37 -1.00 -17.43
C ALA A 18 4.70 -1.16 -15.93
N ALA A 19 3.78 -1.71 -15.13
CA ALA A 19 4.02 -2.05 -13.73
C ALA A 19 4.97 -3.25 -13.53
N GLY A 20 5.37 -3.94 -14.61
CA GLY A 20 6.45 -4.93 -14.63
C GLY A 20 6.37 -5.97 -13.51
N ALA A 21 7.42 -6.04 -12.69
CA ALA A 21 7.55 -6.94 -11.55
C ALA A 21 6.35 -6.91 -10.57
N PHE A 22 5.72 -5.75 -10.39
CA PHE A 22 4.56 -5.63 -9.51
C PHE A 22 3.34 -6.36 -10.11
N ALA A 23 3.06 -6.14 -11.40
CA ALA A 23 1.99 -6.85 -12.10
C ALA A 23 2.20 -8.36 -12.13
N GLU A 24 3.44 -8.80 -12.40
CA GLU A 24 3.83 -10.22 -12.36
C GLU A 24 3.55 -10.83 -10.98
N THR A 25 3.88 -10.12 -9.90
CA THR A 25 3.65 -10.58 -8.52
C THR A 25 2.16 -10.73 -8.22
N LEU A 26 1.34 -9.74 -8.57
CA LEU A 26 -0.10 -9.79 -8.34
C LEU A 26 -0.77 -10.92 -9.13
N LEU A 27 -0.37 -11.12 -10.39
CA LEU A 27 -0.89 -12.19 -11.23
C LEU A 27 -0.49 -13.57 -10.69
N ALA A 28 0.78 -13.76 -10.31
CA ALA A 28 1.28 -15.01 -9.77
C ALA A 28 0.62 -15.39 -8.42
N ALA A 29 0.28 -14.39 -7.61
CA ALA A 29 -0.47 -14.56 -6.36
C ALA A 29 -1.98 -14.77 -6.57
N GLY A 30 -2.48 -14.68 -7.80
CA GLY A 30 -3.91 -14.80 -8.10
C GLY A 30 -4.76 -13.62 -7.61
N LEU A 31 -4.12 -12.46 -7.34
CA LEU A 31 -4.79 -11.24 -6.88
C LEU A 31 -5.53 -10.53 -8.01
N VAL A 32 -4.99 -10.63 -9.22
CA VAL A 32 -5.55 -10.04 -10.43
C VAL A 32 -5.68 -11.05 -11.56
N ASP A 33 -6.61 -10.81 -12.48
CA ASP A 33 -6.77 -11.57 -13.72
C ASP A 33 -5.75 -11.14 -14.81
N GLY A 34 -5.82 -11.77 -15.99
CA GLY A 34 -4.94 -11.45 -17.13
C GLY A 34 -5.15 -10.05 -17.72
N THR A 35 -6.19 -9.31 -17.30
CA THR A 35 -6.43 -7.90 -17.65
C THR A 35 -6.05 -6.95 -16.50
N GLY A 36 -5.51 -7.49 -15.41
CA GLY A 36 -5.10 -6.78 -14.21
C GLY A 36 -6.26 -6.23 -13.38
N ASN A 37 -7.44 -6.85 -13.44
CA ASN A 37 -8.56 -6.53 -12.55
C ASN A 37 -8.57 -7.48 -11.35
N TRP A 38 -9.10 -7.03 -10.22
CA TRP A 38 -9.21 -7.83 -9.00
C TRP A 38 -9.93 -9.17 -9.26
N ALA A 39 -9.30 -10.26 -8.84
CA ALA A 39 -9.80 -11.63 -9.07
C ALA A 39 -9.80 -12.50 -7.80
N ALA A 40 -9.47 -11.93 -6.64
CA ALA A 40 -9.22 -12.69 -5.40
C ALA A 40 -10.38 -12.65 -4.38
N GLY A 41 -11.59 -12.25 -4.79
CA GLY A 41 -12.78 -12.28 -3.92
C GLY A 41 -12.57 -11.52 -2.62
N GLU A 42 -12.74 -12.21 -1.49
CA GLU A 42 -12.64 -11.67 -0.12
C GLU A 42 -11.19 -11.49 0.38
N THR A 43 -10.19 -11.71 -0.48
CA THR A 43 -8.78 -11.59 -0.08
C THR A 43 -8.41 -10.16 0.33
N VAL A 44 -7.46 -10.04 1.25
CA VAL A 44 -6.87 -8.75 1.65
C VAL A 44 -5.44 -8.66 1.10
N LEU A 45 -5.20 -7.68 0.24
CA LEU A 45 -3.86 -7.27 -0.20
C LEU A 45 -3.35 -6.15 0.70
N VAL A 46 -2.08 -6.23 1.12
CA VAL A 46 -1.38 -5.10 1.74
C VAL A 46 -0.11 -4.80 0.95
N GLN A 47 -0.05 -3.63 0.32
CA GLN A 47 1.17 -3.10 -0.27
C GLN A 47 2.02 -2.41 0.80
N ALA A 48 3.29 -2.78 0.88
CA ALA A 48 4.15 -2.43 2.02
C ALA A 48 4.83 -1.04 1.93
N GLY A 49 4.38 -0.16 1.02
CA GLY A 49 4.98 1.17 0.77
C GLY A 49 6.09 1.14 -0.28
N ASP A 50 6.71 2.29 -0.53
CA ASP A 50 7.73 2.52 -1.57
C ASP A 50 7.23 2.15 -2.99
N VAL A 51 6.03 2.61 -3.32
CA VAL A 51 5.53 2.58 -4.71
C VAL A 51 6.20 3.66 -5.54
N PHE A 52 6.47 4.82 -4.94
CA PHE A 52 7.15 5.92 -5.61
C PHE A 52 8.66 5.71 -5.71
N ASP A 53 9.23 6.27 -6.79
CA ASP A 53 10.65 6.27 -7.15
C ASP A 53 11.23 4.91 -7.62
N ARG A 54 12.46 4.97 -8.16
CA ARG A 54 13.25 3.82 -8.68
C ARG A 54 12.57 2.95 -9.76
N GLY A 55 11.38 3.32 -10.20
CA GLY A 55 10.67 2.81 -11.37
C GLY A 55 10.08 3.94 -12.20
N ASP A 56 9.74 3.65 -13.46
CA ASP A 56 9.25 4.66 -14.41
C ASP A 56 7.74 4.91 -14.32
N ALA A 57 6.99 3.96 -13.75
CA ALA A 57 5.52 3.92 -13.74
C ALA A 57 4.92 4.07 -12.33
N ASP A 58 5.58 4.83 -11.45
CA ASP A 58 5.18 4.93 -10.05
C ASP A 58 3.76 5.47 -9.85
N LEU A 59 3.41 6.57 -10.52
CA LEU A 59 2.08 7.15 -10.45
C LEU A 59 1.00 6.21 -11.00
N GLU A 60 1.29 5.50 -12.09
CA GLU A 60 0.38 4.53 -12.69
C GLU A 60 0.15 3.32 -11.78
N VAL A 61 1.20 2.83 -11.10
CA VAL A 61 1.07 1.76 -10.10
C VAL A 61 0.18 2.21 -8.94
N GLU A 62 0.37 3.44 -8.47
CA GLU A 62 -0.44 4.01 -7.39
C GLU A 62 -1.92 4.16 -7.79
N GLU A 63 -2.20 4.65 -8.99
CA GLU A 63 -3.57 4.71 -9.54
C GLU A 63 -4.19 3.32 -9.72
N TRP A 64 -3.37 2.33 -10.10
CA TRP A 64 -3.83 0.95 -10.21
C TRP A 64 -4.18 0.36 -8.85
N LEU A 65 -3.36 0.58 -7.83
CA LEU A 65 -3.64 0.16 -6.45
C LEU A 65 -4.95 0.75 -5.94
N TRP A 66 -5.23 2.02 -6.24
CA TRP A 66 -6.51 2.64 -5.92
C TRP A 66 -7.68 1.96 -6.64
N THR A 67 -7.53 1.69 -7.95
CA THR A 67 -8.55 0.96 -8.74
C THR A 67 -8.81 -0.43 -8.17
N LEU A 68 -7.75 -1.16 -7.78
CA LEU A 68 -7.86 -2.47 -7.16
C LEU A 68 -8.54 -2.40 -5.79
N GLN A 69 -8.33 -1.32 -5.03
CA GLN A 69 -9.01 -1.11 -3.75
C GLN A 69 -10.53 -1.02 -3.93
N GLU A 70 -11.01 -0.29 -4.94
CA GLU A 70 -12.43 -0.19 -5.27
C GLU A 70 -13.00 -1.56 -5.68
N GLN A 71 -12.34 -2.24 -6.63
CA GLN A 71 -12.76 -3.56 -7.12
C GLN A 71 -12.75 -4.64 -6.02
N ALA A 72 -11.74 -4.64 -5.15
CA ALA A 72 -11.65 -5.55 -4.02
C ALA A 72 -12.79 -5.31 -3.03
N THR A 73 -13.07 -4.04 -2.71
CA THR A 73 -14.17 -3.68 -1.80
C THR A 73 -15.52 -4.15 -2.33
N GLU A 74 -15.77 -4.00 -3.64
CA GLU A 74 -16.98 -4.49 -4.30
C GLU A 74 -17.11 -6.02 -4.26
N SER A 75 -15.97 -6.73 -4.19
CA SER A 75 -15.89 -8.19 -4.14
C SER A 75 -15.83 -8.75 -2.70
N GLY A 76 -15.95 -7.90 -1.68
CA GLY A 76 -15.84 -8.28 -0.27
C GLY A 76 -14.41 -8.42 0.28
N GLY A 77 -13.40 -8.15 -0.55
CA GLY A 77 -12.00 -8.09 -0.18
C GLY A 77 -11.55 -6.67 0.21
N ALA A 78 -10.23 -6.48 0.27
CA ALA A 78 -9.64 -5.15 0.50
C ALA A 78 -8.24 -5.03 -0.07
N VAL A 79 -7.86 -3.81 -0.45
CA VAL A 79 -6.47 -3.41 -0.68
C VAL A 79 -6.12 -2.33 0.33
N TYR A 80 -5.04 -2.52 1.05
CA TYR A 80 -4.43 -1.52 1.92
C TYR A 80 -3.04 -1.19 1.41
N HIS A 81 -2.64 0.06 1.54
CA HIS A 81 -1.30 0.50 1.20
C HIS A 81 -0.71 1.29 2.38
N LEU A 82 0.51 0.92 2.75
CA LEU A 82 1.30 1.60 3.77
C LEU A 82 2.09 2.75 3.15
N LEU A 83 2.35 3.79 3.92
CA LEU A 83 3.32 4.82 3.54
C LEU A 83 4.74 4.29 3.75
N GLY A 84 5.55 4.29 2.69
CA GLY A 84 6.99 4.08 2.74
C GLY A 84 7.75 5.39 2.85
N ASN A 85 9.09 5.31 2.92
CA ASN A 85 9.88 6.54 3.00
C ASN A 85 9.85 7.32 1.70
N HIS A 86 9.69 6.65 0.55
CA HIS A 86 9.65 7.30 -0.74
C HIS A 86 8.38 8.15 -0.93
N GLU A 87 7.23 7.71 -0.40
CA GLU A 87 6.03 8.54 -0.34
C GLU A 87 6.25 9.81 0.50
N ILE A 88 6.89 9.67 1.67
CA ILE A 88 7.21 10.80 2.55
C ILE A 88 8.22 11.76 1.89
N MET A 89 9.28 11.24 1.28
CA MET A 89 10.28 12.05 0.54
C MET A 89 9.64 12.87 -0.56
N ASN A 90 8.81 12.23 -1.39
CA ASN A 90 8.15 12.93 -2.49
C ASN A 90 7.20 14.02 -1.98
N ALA A 91 6.47 13.78 -0.89
CA ALA A 91 5.62 14.79 -0.26
C ALA A 91 6.42 15.97 0.31
N MET A 92 7.64 15.75 0.80
CA MET A 92 8.55 16.84 1.19
C MET A 92 9.19 17.58 0.01
N GLY A 93 8.99 17.10 -1.22
CA GLY A 93 9.64 17.63 -2.43
C GLY A 93 11.06 17.10 -2.66
N ASP A 94 11.46 16.02 -1.99
CA ASP A 94 12.68 15.28 -2.33
C ASP A 94 12.36 14.22 -3.39
N HIS A 95 12.76 14.48 -4.64
CA HIS A 95 12.60 13.57 -5.77
C HIS A 95 13.95 13.04 -6.27
N SER A 96 14.98 13.10 -5.43
CA SER A 96 16.36 12.73 -5.82
C SER A 96 16.50 11.26 -6.23
N THR A 97 15.55 10.40 -5.84
CA THR A 97 15.49 8.97 -6.17
C THR A 97 14.50 8.63 -7.28
N ALA A 98 13.73 9.61 -7.77
CA ALA A 98 12.78 9.41 -8.84
C ALA A 98 13.49 9.10 -10.16
N SER A 99 12.95 8.17 -10.94
CA SER A 99 13.44 7.92 -12.29
C SER A 99 13.09 9.11 -13.20
N PRO A 100 13.95 9.54 -14.13
CA PRO A 100 13.63 10.63 -15.05
C PRO A 100 12.30 10.47 -15.80
N ASN A 101 11.95 9.24 -16.19
CA ASN A 101 10.71 8.98 -16.93
C ASN A 101 9.46 9.09 -16.06
N SER A 102 9.56 8.88 -14.74
CA SER A 102 8.41 8.91 -13.82
C SER A 102 7.85 10.31 -13.58
N PHE A 103 8.49 11.35 -14.11
CA PHE A 103 7.96 12.71 -14.09
C PHE A 103 6.93 12.98 -15.20
N LYS A 104 6.95 12.20 -16.28
CA LYS A 104 6.09 12.43 -17.44
C LYS A 104 4.59 12.42 -17.08
N PRO A 105 4.08 11.43 -16.33
CA PRO A 105 2.64 11.37 -16.01
C PRO A 105 2.14 12.55 -15.17
N PHE A 106 3.04 13.23 -14.45
CA PHE A 106 2.68 14.39 -13.64
C PHE A 106 2.42 15.65 -14.48
N GLN A 107 2.96 15.72 -15.69
CA GLN A 107 2.77 16.87 -16.59
C GLN A 107 1.34 17.00 -17.11
N ASP A 108 0.58 15.89 -17.07
CA ASP A 108 -0.83 15.84 -17.49
C ASP A 108 -1.80 16.20 -16.35
N LEU A 109 -1.28 16.44 -15.14
CA LEU A 109 -2.09 16.79 -13.96
C LEU A 109 -2.35 18.29 -13.90
N ASP A 110 -3.59 18.64 -13.60
CA ASP A 110 -3.94 20.02 -13.24
C ASP A 110 -3.49 20.32 -11.81
N VAL A 111 -2.42 21.11 -11.67
CA VAL A 111 -1.79 21.45 -10.40
C VAL A 111 -1.51 22.94 -10.30
N ASP A 112 -1.76 23.50 -9.12
CA ASP A 112 -1.45 24.90 -8.83
C ASP A 112 0.03 25.04 -8.43
N LEU A 113 0.81 25.73 -9.27
CA LEU A 113 2.21 26.03 -9.01
C LEU A 113 2.40 27.33 -8.20
N ALA A 114 1.38 28.21 -8.12
CA ALA A 114 1.52 29.52 -7.52
C ALA A 114 1.99 29.51 -6.05
N PRO A 115 1.56 28.55 -5.19
CA PRO A 115 1.98 28.51 -3.79
C PRO A 115 3.49 28.28 -3.58
N PHE A 116 4.19 27.72 -4.57
CA PHE A 116 5.59 27.31 -4.42
C PHE A 116 6.59 28.46 -4.63
N GLY A 117 6.21 29.54 -5.31
CA GLY A 117 7.07 30.72 -5.51
C GLY A 117 8.50 30.35 -5.94
N SER A 118 9.50 30.86 -5.22
CA SER A 118 10.93 30.61 -5.51
C SER A 118 11.39 29.18 -5.24
N GLN A 119 10.59 28.32 -4.61
CA GLN A 119 10.91 26.89 -4.51
C GLN A 119 10.98 26.25 -5.90
N LEU A 120 10.17 26.74 -6.85
CA LEU A 120 10.17 26.26 -8.24
C LEU A 120 11.50 26.47 -8.95
N ASP A 121 12.33 27.43 -8.53
CA ASP A 121 13.64 27.72 -9.15
C ASP A 121 14.63 26.57 -8.98
N LYS A 122 14.38 25.67 -8.01
CA LYS A 122 15.19 24.47 -7.77
C LYS A 122 14.84 23.31 -8.71
N PHE A 123 13.74 23.43 -9.45
CA PHE A 123 13.19 22.35 -10.27
C PHE A 123 13.17 22.75 -11.75
N PRO A 124 13.59 21.86 -12.67
CA PRO A 124 13.34 22.07 -14.08
C PRO A 124 11.84 22.09 -14.36
N ASP A 125 11.41 22.71 -15.46
CA ASP A 125 9.99 22.87 -15.80
C ASP A 125 9.22 21.55 -15.79
N TRP A 126 9.83 20.47 -16.31
CA TRP A 126 9.25 19.13 -16.33
C TRP A 126 9.10 18.50 -14.93
N GLY A 127 9.82 19.00 -13.92
CA GLY A 127 9.78 18.50 -12.53
C GLY A 127 8.78 19.24 -11.64
N LYS A 128 8.40 20.48 -12.00
CA LYS A 128 7.49 21.33 -11.21
C LYS A 128 6.10 20.69 -10.99
N PRO A 129 5.49 20.00 -11.97
CA PRO A 129 4.20 19.36 -11.74
C PRO A 129 4.25 18.25 -10.69
N ARG A 130 5.31 17.42 -10.65
CA ARG A 130 5.49 16.39 -9.62
C ARG A 130 5.61 17.01 -8.23
N LEU A 131 6.38 18.10 -8.10
CA LEU A 131 6.47 18.85 -6.85
C LEU A 131 5.10 19.29 -6.34
N ALA A 132 4.31 19.95 -7.20
CA ALA A 132 2.99 20.44 -6.78
C ALA A 132 1.98 19.32 -6.53
N ALA A 133 2.05 18.22 -7.30
CA ALA A 133 1.17 17.08 -7.12
C ALA A 133 1.41 16.32 -5.80
N MET A 134 2.69 16.12 -5.45
CA MET A 134 3.11 15.34 -4.29
C MET A 134 3.11 16.13 -2.98
N ALA A 135 3.38 17.43 -3.04
CA ALA A 135 3.43 18.29 -1.86
C ALA A 135 2.09 18.27 -1.08
N PRO A 136 2.12 18.44 0.26
CA PRO A 136 0.95 18.58 1.11
C PRO A 136 -0.19 19.40 0.50
N GLY A 137 -1.38 18.80 0.42
CA GLY A 137 -2.56 19.40 -0.20
C GLY A 137 -2.66 19.24 -1.72
N GLY A 138 -1.59 18.80 -2.37
CA GLY A 138 -1.57 18.39 -3.77
C GLY A 138 -2.43 17.15 -4.03
N PRO A 139 -2.89 16.94 -5.27
CA PRO A 139 -3.83 15.88 -5.60
C PRO A 139 -3.28 14.46 -5.34
N VAL A 140 -1.99 14.20 -5.60
CA VAL A 140 -1.38 12.89 -5.29
C VAL A 140 -1.10 12.77 -3.79
N SER A 141 -0.66 13.85 -3.12
CA SER A 141 -0.51 13.86 -1.65
C SER A 141 -1.81 13.50 -0.92
N LYS A 142 -2.96 14.00 -1.40
CA LYS A 142 -4.29 13.69 -0.86
C LYS A 142 -4.68 12.22 -1.08
N MET A 143 -4.25 11.61 -2.18
CA MET A 143 -4.40 10.17 -2.41
C MET A 143 -3.57 9.39 -1.38
N LEU A 144 -2.31 9.80 -1.20
CA LEU A 144 -1.41 9.24 -0.18
C LEU A 144 -1.94 9.38 1.25
N ALA A 145 -2.71 10.43 1.53
CA ALA A 145 -3.31 10.65 2.85
C ALA A 145 -4.33 9.56 3.26
N SER A 146 -4.77 8.70 2.33
CA SER A 146 -5.62 7.54 2.64
C SER A 146 -4.83 6.35 3.20
N HIS A 147 -3.51 6.35 3.05
CA HIS A 147 -2.61 5.29 3.49
C HIS A 147 -2.21 5.45 4.95
N SER A 148 -1.79 4.33 5.56
CA SER A 148 -1.37 4.29 6.97
C SER A 148 0.16 4.20 7.07
N VAL A 149 0.75 4.86 8.07
CA VAL A 149 2.17 4.66 8.42
C VAL A 149 2.38 3.27 9.01
N ALA A 150 1.46 2.85 9.89
CA ALA A 150 1.43 1.51 10.45
C ALA A 150 -0.03 1.07 10.69
N MET A 151 -0.31 -0.22 10.55
CA MET A 151 -1.65 -0.75 10.81
C MET A 151 -1.60 -2.16 11.40
N LYS A 152 -2.75 -2.60 11.93
CA LYS A 152 -2.93 -3.95 12.46
C LYS A 152 -4.07 -4.63 11.71
N ILE A 153 -3.82 -5.85 11.22
CA ILE A 153 -4.83 -6.74 10.64
C ILE A 153 -4.78 -8.07 11.39
N GLY A 154 -5.87 -8.40 12.09
CA GLY A 154 -5.89 -9.53 13.01
C GLY A 154 -4.76 -9.42 14.03
N ASP A 155 -3.91 -10.44 14.12
CA ASP A 155 -2.76 -10.49 15.03
C ASP A 155 -1.44 -10.01 14.39
N THR A 156 -1.50 -9.38 13.22
CA THR A 156 -0.32 -8.95 12.45
C THR A 156 -0.19 -7.43 12.43
N LEU A 157 0.98 -6.93 12.83
CA LEU A 157 1.41 -5.54 12.71
C LEU A 157 2.11 -5.33 11.36
N LEU A 158 1.74 -4.28 10.65
CA LEU A 158 2.22 -3.96 9.30
C LEU A 158 2.81 -2.54 9.33
N VAL A 159 4.05 -2.39 8.91
CA VAL A 159 4.78 -1.10 8.88
C VAL A 159 5.92 -1.19 7.86
N HIS A 160 6.22 -0.11 7.15
CA HIS A 160 7.19 -0.15 6.05
C HIS A 160 8.62 -0.49 6.50
N GLY A 161 9.23 0.26 7.43
CA GLY A 161 10.59 0.00 7.92
C GLY A 161 10.63 -0.86 9.20
N GLY A 162 9.77 -0.53 10.16
CA GLY A 162 9.70 -1.25 11.45
C GLY A 162 9.28 -0.35 12.60
N LEU A 163 8.87 -0.95 13.72
CA LEU A 163 8.53 -0.21 14.93
C LEU A 163 9.40 -0.69 16.08
N ARG A 164 9.98 0.25 16.82
CA ARG A 164 10.80 0.06 18.01
C ARG A 164 10.07 0.62 19.24
N PRO A 165 10.48 0.26 20.48
CA PRO A 165 9.88 0.81 21.70
C PRO A 165 9.91 2.35 21.77
N VAL A 166 10.92 2.99 21.19
CA VAL A 166 11.02 4.46 21.12
C VAL A 166 9.87 5.11 20.33
N ASN A 167 9.25 4.39 19.39
CA ASN A 167 8.09 4.89 18.66
C ASN A 167 6.82 4.96 19.52
N PHE A 168 6.84 4.38 20.72
CA PHE A 168 5.76 4.42 21.69
C PHE A 168 6.08 5.34 22.88
N ASP A 169 7.10 6.20 22.77
CA ASP A 169 7.43 7.18 23.81
C ASP A 169 6.22 8.10 24.07
N PRO A 170 5.78 8.28 25.32
CA PRO A 170 4.61 9.11 25.63
C PRO A 170 4.70 10.56 25.12
N LYS A 171 5.90 11.12 24.94
CA LYS A 171 6.09 12.45 24.37
C LYS A 171 5.78 12.45 22.87
N SER A 172 6.25 11.44 22.14
CA SER A 172 5.97 11.26 20.72
C SER A 172 4.49 10.95 20.49
N CYS A 173 3.90 10.12 21.35
CA CYS A 173 2.51 9.69 21.27
C CYS A 173 1.49 10.67 21.88
N ARG A 174 1.94 11.81 22.42
CA ARG A 174 1.11 12.78 23.17
C ARG A 174 0.21 12.13 24.22
N GLY A 175 0.76 11.18 24.97
CA GLY A 175 0.08 10.44 26.04
C GLY A 175 -0.71 9.20 25.60
N ALA A 176 -0.85 8.93 24.30
CA ALA A 176 -1.42 7.67 23.81
C ALA A 176 -0.41 6.51 23.96
N THR A 177 -0.92 5.27 23.98
CA THR A 177 -0.11 4.05 24.16
C THR A 177 -0.52 2.96 23.16
N GLY A 178 0.40 2.04 22.85
CA GLY A 178 0.10 0.88 21.99
C GLY A 178 -0.46 1.31 20.63
N MET A 179 -1.51 0.63 20.16
CA MET A 179 -2.14 0.96 18.87
C MET A 179 -2.69 2.39 18.80
N ALA A 180 -3.21 2.96 19.90
CA ALA A 180 -3.73 4.33 19.90
C ALA A 180 -2.64 5.39 19.63
N CYS A 181 -1.37 5.08 19.95
CA CYS A 181 -0.25 5.92 19.55
C CYS A 181 -0.06 5.90 18.03
N LEU A 182 -0.05 4.72 17.42
CA LEU A 182 0.13 4.56 15.97
C LEU A 182 -1.04 5.17 15.19
N GLU A 183 -2.28 5.03 15.68
CA GLU A 183 -3.46 5.70 15.12
C GLU A 183 -3.35 7.23 15.18
N SER A 184 -2.70 7.77 16.20
CA SER A 184 -2.42 9.21 16.28
C SER A 184 -1.38 9.65 15.27
N LEU A 185 -0.31 8.85 15.08
CA LEU A 185 0.67 9.10 14.03
C LEU A 185 0.03 9.06 12.64
N ASN A 186 -0.78 8.05 12.34
CA ASN A 186 -1.52 7.97 11.07
C ASN A 186 -2.38 9.22 10.84
N ARG A 187 -3.11 9.68 11.86
CA ARG A 187 -3.93 10.89 11.78
C ARG A 187 -3.12 12.15 11.51
N TRP A 188 -2.00 12.35 12.22
CA TRP A 188 -1.15 13.54 11.99
C TRP A 188 -0.49 13.50 10.62
N THR A 189 -0.08 12.33 10.15
CA THR A 189 0.44 12.15 8.79
C THR A 189 -0.63 12.46 7.75
N HIS A 190 -1.86 11.98 7.95
CA HIS A 190 -3.00 12.34 7.11
C HIS A 190 -3.21 13.86 7.07
N GLU A 191 -3.32 14.51 8.25
CA GLU A 191 -3.49 15.97 8.39
C GLU A 191 -2.39 16.73 7.62
N TRP A 192 -1.14 16.30 7.74
CA TRP A 192 -0.03 16.86 6.97
C TRP A 192 -0.21 16.68 5.46
N LEU A 193 -0.44 15.45 4.98
CA LEU A 193 -0.56 15.15 3.55
C LEU A 193 -1.74 15.87 2.87
N VAL A 194 -2.85 16.09 3.59
CA VAL A 194 -3.96 16.91 3.06
C VAL A 194 -3.73 18.43 3.16
N GLY A 195 -2.58 18.87 3.69
CA GLY A 195 -2.20 20.28 3.82
C GLY A 195 -2.81 20.99 5.02
N GLN A 196 -3.24 20.26 6.05
CA GLN A 196 -3.91 20.76 7.26
C GLN A 196 -3.07 20.63 8.53
N GLY A 197 -1.82 20.18 8.43
CA GLY A 197 -0.93 19.97 9.56
C GLY A 197 0.54 20.07 9.19
N GLU A 198 1.39 19.99 10.21
CA GLU A 198 2.84 19.87 10.03
C GLU A 198 3.26 18.40 9.95
N MET A 199 4.36 18.13 9.25
CA MET A 199 4.93 16.79 9.19
C MET A 199 5.28 16.29 10.61
N PRO A 200 4.81 15.09 11.01
CA PRO A 200 5.23 14.48 12.26
C PRO A 200 6.75 14.23 12.27
N LYS A 201 7.43 14.63 13.34
CA LYS A 201 8.90 14.46 13.48
C LYS A 201 9.30 12.99 13.52
N GLU A 202 8.37 12.14 13.94
CA GLU A 202 8.49 10.69 13.99
C GLU A 202 8.71 10.09 12.60
N LEU A 203 8.28 10.77 11.52
CA LEU A 203 8.51 10.32 10.15
C LEU A 203 9.93 10.58 9.65
N TRP A 204 10.69 11.49 10.27
CA TRP A 204 11.98 11.96 9.76
C TRP A 204 13.10 11.88 10.80
N ASN A 205 13.48 10.65 11.13
CA ASN A 205 14.63 10.32 11.99
C ASN A 205 15.06 8.86 11.77
N ARG A 206 16.19 8.46 12.37
CA ARG A 206 16.76 7.11 12.19
C ARG A 206 15.83 5.98 12.67
N ASP A 207 15.02 6.22 13.68
CA ASP A 207 14.06 5.27 14.24
C ASP A 207 12.65 5.47 13.66
N SER A 208 12.52 6.24 12.58
CA SER A 208 11.23 6.48 11.93
C SER A 208 10.62 5.16 11.44
N PRO A 209 9.29 4.98 11.60
CA PRO A 209 8.61 3.78 11.15
C PRO A 209 8.81 3.45 9.67
N VAL A 210 9.12 4.45 8.85
CA VAL A 210 9.35 4.29 7.41
C VAL A 210 10.84 4.24 7.03
N TRP A 211 11.78 4.50 7.93
CA TRP A 211 13.21 4.54 7.60
C TRP A 211 14.07 3.52 8.33
N THR A 212 13.61 3.02 9.46
CA THR A 212 14.45 2.14 10.28
C THR A 212 14.74 0.84 9.55
N ARG A 213 16.00 0.40 9.62
CA ARG A 213 16.46 -0.91 9.15
C ARG A 213 16.78 -1.83 10.32
N PHE A 214 16.37 -1.48 11.53
CA PHE A 214 16.79 -2.15 12.75
C PHE A 214 16.45 -3.65 12.79
N TYR A 215 15.40 -4.05 12.06
CA TYR A 215 14.92 -5.43 11.97
C TYR A 215 15.36 -6.16 10.69
N SER A 216 16.10 -5.49 9.80
CA SER A 216 16.35 -6.00 8.46
C SER A 216 17.79 -5.76 8.02
N SER A 217 18.35 -6.72 7.31
CA SER A 217 19.63 -6.56 6.62
C SER A 217 19.54 -7.25 5.26
N PRO A 218 20.33 -6.84 4.26
CA PRO A 218 20.27 -7.45 2.92
C PRO A 218 20.48 -8.97 2.92
N GLY A 219 21.41 -9.46 3.77
CA GLY A 219 21.68 -10.88 3.90
C GLY A 219 20.60 -11.69 4.64
N GLY A 220 19.54 -11.04 5.15
CA GLY A 220 18.41 -11.73 5.79
C GLY A 220 18.85 -12.61 6.97
N VAL A 221 19.77 -12.14 7.80
CA VAL A 221 20.26 -12.88 8.97
C VAL A 221 19.32 -12.78 10.17
N GLU A 222 19.50 -13.65 11.16
CA GLU A 222 18.74 -13.60 12.42
C GLU A 222 18.95 -12.27 13.16
N LEU A 223 17.97 -11.88 13.98
CA LEU A 223 18.03 -10.66 14.77
C LEU A 223 19.09 -10.73 15.88
N SER A 224 19.64 -9.56 16.24
CA SER A 224 20.41 -9.42 17.47
C SER A 224 19.50 -9.58 18.70
N GLU A 225 20.09 -9.90 19.86
CA GLU A 225 19.35 -9.98 21.13
C GLU A 225 18.60 -8.67 21.46
N GLU A 226 19.19 -7.52 21.11
CA GLU A 226 18.55 -6.21 21.28
C GLU A 226 17.31 -6.08 20.37
N ALA A 227 17.44 -6.45 19.10
CA ALA A 227 16.33 -6.38 18.16
C ALA A 227 15.22 -7.37 18.50
N GLU A 228 15.54 -8.57 18.97
CA GLU A 228 14.55 -9.51 19.50
C GLU A 228 13.79 -8.94 20.70
N ALA A 229 14.51 -8.38 21.68
CA ALA A 229 13.90 -7.79 22.87
C ALA A 229 13.00 -6.58 22.54
N ASP A 230 13.45 -5.74 21.60
CA ASP A 230 12.66 -4.60 21.11
C ASP A 230 11.41 -5.06 20.37
N LEU A 231 11.53 -6.05 19.47
CA LEU A 231 10.38 -6.64 18.76
C LEU A 231 9.35 -7.17 19.75
N GLN A 232 9.77 -7.94 20.76
CA GLN A 232 8.86 -8.50 21.77
C GLN A 232 8.06 -7.39 22.47
N LYS A 233 8.70 -6.32 22.93
CA LYS A 233 8.03 -5.18 23.58
C LYS A 233 6.99 -4.51 22.67
N VAL A 234 7.30 -4.40 21.38
CA VAL A 234 6.41 -3.78 20.38
C VAL A 234 5.20 -4.68 20.11
N LEU A 235 5.43 -5.98 19.97
CA LEU A 235 4.35 -6.97 19.82
C LEU A 235 3.43 -6.96 21.05
N ASP A 236 3.99 -6.88 22.26
CA ASP A 236 3.22 -6.79 23.51
C ASP A 236 2.42 -5.47 23.58
N ALA A 237 3.05 -4.34 23.27
CA ALA A 237 2.41 -3.02 23.30
C ALA A 237 1.25 -2.89 22.29
N THR A 238 1.32 -3.61 21.16
CA THR A 238 0.30 -3.60 20.10
C THR A 238 -0.68 -4.77 20.19
N GLY A 239 -0.43 -5.72 21.10
CA GLY A 239 -1.20 -6.96 21.23
C GLY A 239 -1.21 -7.77 19.93
N THR A 240 -0.05 -7.89 19.28
CA THR A 240 0.15 -8.65 18.02
C THR A 240 1.13 -9.79 18.25
N VAL A 241 1.18 -10.76 17.32
CA VAL A 241 2.10 -11.91 17.41
C VAL A 241 3.22 -11.84 16.38
N ARG A 242 3.05 -11.00 15.35
CA ARG A 242 3.97 -10.85 14.24
C ARG A 242 4.01 -9.41 13.74
N MET A 243 5.19 -8.97 13.30
CA MET A 243 5.39 -7.76 12.51
C MET A 243 5.85 -8.12 11.09
N ILE A 244 5.37 -7.40 10.09
CA ILE A 244 5.78 -7.52 8.69
C ILE A 244 6.33 -6.17 8.23
N VAL A 245 7.51 -6.20 7.61
CA VAL A 245 8.26 -5.02 7.16
C VAL A 245 8.79 -5.15 5.73
N GLY A 246 8.92 -4.03 5.04
CA GLY A 246 9.61 -3.87 3.76
C GLY A 246 10.93 -3.11 3.90
N HIS A 247 11.11 -2.06 3.09
CA HIS A 247 12.18 -1.04 3.09
C HIS A 247 13.63 -1.49 2.81
N THR A 248 14.00 -2.66 3.33
CA THR A 248 15.34 -3.21 3.20
C THR A 248 15.29 -4.41 2.27
N PRO A 249 15.74 -4.27 1.02
CA PRO A 249 15.76 -5.36 0.06
C PRO A 249 16.48 -6.58 0.63
N GLN A 250 15.85 -7.74 0.52
CA GLN A 250 16.37 -9.04 0.95
C GLN A 250 16.96 -9.78 -0.25
N GLU A 251 18.27 -10.05 -0.23
CA GLU A 251 19.00 -10.61 -1.37
C GLU A 251 18.49 -12.01 -1.77
N ALA A 252 18.06 -12.80 -0.79
CA ALA A 252 17.51 -14.14 -1.01
C ALA A 252 15.98 -14.16 -1.19
N GLY A 253 15.34 -13.00 -1.30
CA GLY A 253 13.89 -12.84 -1.31
C GLY A 253 13.26 -12.82 0.08
N ILE A 254 11.93 -12.96 0.13
CA ILE A 254 11.14 -12.91 1.36
C ILE A 254 11.66 -13.96 2.35
N ASN A 255 11.80 -13.57 3.61
CA ASN A 255 12.26 -14.45 4.66
C ASN A 255 11.69 -14.01 6.03
N SER A 256 11.91 -14.85 7.04
CA SER A 256 11.44 -14.59 8.40
C SER A 256 12.51 -14.80 9.46
N ALA A 257 12.32 -14.14 10.60
CA ALA A 257 13.16 -14.25 11.78
C ALA A 257 12.33 -14.68 13.00
N LEU A 258 13.01 -15.21 14.02
CA LEU A 258 12.41 -15.58 15.31
C LEU A 258 11.15 -16.47 15.19
N GLY A 259 11.19 -17.49 14.33
CA GLY A 259 10.07 -18.42 14.15
C GLY A 259 8.81 -17.77 13.53
N GLY A 260 9.00 -16.76 12.67
CA GLY A 260 7.90 -16.10 11.95
C GLY A 260 7.29 -14.89 12.67
N ARG A 261 7.88 -14.45 13.78
CA ARG A 261 7.47 -13.24 14.50
C ARG A 261 7.83 -11.95 13.77
N LEU A 262 8.81 -12.01 12.89
CA LEU A 262 9.14 -10.95 11.95
C LEU A 262 9.18 -11.53 10.53
N TRP A 263 8.55 -10.82 9.59
CA TRP A 263 8.68 -11.08 8.16
C TRP A 263 9.26 -9.88 7.44
N ARG A 264 10.19 -10.14 6.52
CA ARG A 264 10.85 -9.13 5.68
C ARG A 264 10.45 -9.40 4.25
N THR A 265 9.69 -8.49 3.65
CA THR A 265 8.98 -8.72 2.39
C THR A 265 9.47 -7.87 1.23
N ASP A 266 10.39 -6.94 1.46
CA ASP A 266 11.02 -6.19 0.38
C ASP A 266 12.05 -7.07 -0.33
N THR A 267 11.75 -7.46 -1.55
CA THR A 267 12.64 -8.26 -2.39
C THR A 267 13.49 -7.43 -3.35
N GLY A 268 13.39 -6.09 -3.31
CA GLY A 268 14.08 -5.22 -4.27
C GLY A 268 13.60 -5.41 -5.70
N MET A 269 12.30 -5.66 -5.91
CA MET A 269 11.74 -6.10 -7.19
C MET A 269 11.78 -5.06 -8.33
N THR A 270 12.18 -3.81 -8.06
CA THR A 270 12.33 -2.80 -9.11
C THR A 270 13.47 -3.19 -10.05
N ALA A 271 13.33 -2.88 -11.35
CA ALA A 271 14.36 -3.19 -12.35
C ALA A 271 15.72 -2.55 -12.02
N MET A 272 15.72 -1.41 -11.30
CA MET A 272 16.93 -0.74 -10.84
C MET A 272 17.71 -1.57 -9.80
N ILE A 273 17.01 -2.29 -8.92
CA ILE A 273 17.63 -3.11 -7.87
C ILE A 273 17.88 -4.53 -8.39
N GLY A 274 16.96 -5.08 -9.18
CA GLY A 274 17.11 -6.37 -9.87
C GLY A 274 16.76 -7.58 -9.01
N GLY A 275 16.05 -7.38 -7.91
CA GLY A 275 15.55 -8.45 -7.06
C GLY A 275 14.39 -9.23 -7.69
N GLN A 276 14.10 -10.40 -7.14
CA GLN A 276 13.06 -11.28 -7.69
C GLN A 276 11.69 -10.94 -7.10
N PRO A 277 10.62 -10.83 -7.91
CA PRO A 277 9.30 -10.50 -7.39
C PRO A 277 8.69 -11.70 -6.63
N GLU A 278 8.23 -11.46 -5.42
CA GLU A 278 7.58 -12.46 -4.56
C GLU A 278 6.47 -11.81 -3.72
N ALA A 279 5.49 -12.61 -3.31
CA ALA A 279 4.44 -12.23 -2.39
C ALA A 279 4.42 -13.13 -1.15
N LEU A 280 4.05 -12.58 0.01
CA LEU A 280 3.80 -13.33 1.23
C LEU A 280 2.29 -13.54 1.40
N GLU A 281 1.84 -14.79 1.28
CA GLU A 281 0.47 -15.21 1.58
C GLU A 281 0.37 -15.70 3.03
N ILE A 282 -0.68 -15.29 3.74
CA ILE A 282 -0.97 -15.74 5.10
C ILE A 282 -2.42 -16.19 5.16
N VAL A 283 -2.64 -17.50 5.35
CA VAL A 283 -3.99 -18.10 5.49
C VAL A 283 -4.02 -18.92 6.76
N ASP A 284 -4.98 -18.66 7.64
CA ASP A 284 -5.12 -19.34 8.94
C ASP A 284 -3.82 -19.37 9.78
N GLY A 285 -3.03 -18.29 9.67
CA GLY A 285 -1.74 -18.15 10.35
C GLY A 285 -0.57 -18.88 9.68
N VAL A 286 -0.81 -19.64 8.62
CA VAL A 286 0.23 -20.32 7.83
C VAL A 286 0.77 -19.34 6.78
N ALA A 287 2.10 -19.17 6.76
CA ALA A 287 2.78 -18.32 5.81
C ALA A 287 3.30 -19.14 4.61
N THR A 288 3.06 -18.63 3.40
CA THR A 288 3.55 -19.18 2.13
C THR A 288 4.13 -18.07 1.28
N ILE A 289 5.32 -18.26 0.72
CA ILE A 289 5.91 -17.33 -0.24
C ILE A 289 5.52 -17.78 -1.65
N ILE A 290 5.03 -16.86 -2.46
CA ILE A 290 4.65 -17.07 -3.85
C ILE A 290 5.65 -16.33 -4.72
N THR A 291 6.39 -17.04 -5.58
CA THR A 291 7.31 -16.40 -6.53
C THR A 291 6.56 -15.93 -7.78
N ALA A 292 7.16 -15.02 -8.57
CA ALA A 292 6.62 -14.60 -9.86
C ALA A 292 6.29 -15.76 -10.83
N GLY A 293 6.96 -16.92 -10.69
CA GLY A 293 6.66 -18.13 -11.45
C GLY A 293 5.51 -18.98 -10.89
N GLY A 294 4.80 -18.51 -9.86
CA GLY A 294 3.72 -19.22 -9.18
C GLY A 294 4.19 -20.34 -8.24
N LYS A 295 5.51 -20.48 -8.00
CA LYS A 295 6.02 -21.47 -7.05
C LYS A 295 5.62 -21.05 -5.63
N ARG A 296 4.97 -21.97 -4.91
CA ARG A 296 4.65 -21.82 -3.49
C ARG A 296 5.75 -22.46 -2.63
N ILE A 297 6.32 -21.67 -1.73
CA ILE A 297 7.38 -22.06 -0.81
C ILE A 297 6.82 -21.94 0.61
N PRO A 298 6.76 -23.02 1.40
CA PRO A 298 6.42 -22.96 2.81
C PRO A 298 7.30 -21.94 3.55
N GLY A 299 6.68 -21.10 4.39
CA GLY A 299 7.36 -19.98 5.01
C GLY A 299 8.53 -20.36 5.95
N ASP A 300 8.46 -21.55 6.54
CA ASP A 300 9.50 -22.12 7.41
C ASP A 300 10.77 -22.51 6.64
N GLU A 301 10.68 -22.81 5.33
CA GLU A 301 11.85 -23.06 4.48
C GLU A 301 12.73 -21.80 4.31
N ARG A 302 12.19 -20.60 4.56
CA ARG A 302 12.93 -19.33 4.52
C ARG A 302 12.98 -18.60 5.87
N ALA A 303 12.93 -19.34 6.97
CA ALA A 303 13.24 -18.81 8.29
C ALA A 303 14.76 -18.82 8.53
N CYS A 304 15.32 -17.74 9.12
CA CYS A 304 16.75 -17.66 9.47
C CYS A 304 17.18 -18.78 10.42
N THR A 305 16.30 -19.14 11.35
CA THR A 305 16.44 -20.28 12.25
C THR A 305 15.08 -20.94 12.44
N ALA A 306 15.09 -22.25 12.72
CA ALA A 306 13.91 -22.98 13.18
C ALA A 306 13.58 -22.59 14.63
N GLY A 307 13.10 -21.36 14.85
CA GLY A 307 12.49 -20.94 16.10
C GLY A 307 11.22 -21.74 16.38
N LYS A 308 10.75 -21.77 17.64
CA LYS A 308 9.45 -22.39 17.94
C LYS A 308 8.38 -21.70 17.07
N PRO A 309 7.62 -22.45 16.24
CA PRO A 309 6.60 -21.86 15.40
C PRO A 309 5.60 -21.06 16.23
N LEU A 310 5.09 -19.96 15.66
CA LEU A 310 3.97 -19.24 16.25
C LEU A 310 2.83 -20.24 16.55
N PRO A 311 2.24 -20.21 17.76
CA PRO A 311 1.14 -21.10 18.07
C PRO A 311 -0.02 -20.80 17.11
N HIS A 312 -0.54 -21.83 16.44
CA HIS A 312 -1.78 -21.75 15.66
C HIS A 312 -2.95 -21.42 16.60
N LYS A 313 -3.15 -20.15 16.92
CA LYS A 313 -4.42 -19.71 17.49
C LYS A 313 -5.39 -19.61 16.32
N ARG A 314 -6.44 -20.44 16.33
CA ARG A 314 -7.64 -20.17 15.52
C ARG A 314 -8.01 -18.72 15.79
N ALA A 315 -7.88 -17.86 14.78
CA ALA A 315 -8.39 -16.51 14.84
C ALA A 315 -9.91 -16.61 15.00
N VAL A 316 -10.41 -16.44 16.22
CA VAL A 316 -11.80 -16.03 16.41
C VAL A 316 -11.81 -14.59 15.94
N SER A 317 -12.39 -14.37 14.75
CA SER A 317 -12.39 -13.09 14.05
C SER A 317 -12.82 -11.95 14.98
N GLN A 318 -11.88 -11.06 15.30
CA GLN A 318 -12.17 -9.84 16.06
C GLN A 318 -12.99 -8.82 15.25
N ALA A 319 -13.30 -9.14 13.98
CA ALA A 319 -14.29 -8.47 13.14
C ALA A 319 -15.68 -8.39 13.80
N GLU A 320 -16.00 -9.30 14.72
CA GLU A 320 -17.30 -9.32 15.41
C GLU A 320 -17.35 -8.42 16.66
N ARG A 321 -16.26 -7.76 17.09
CA ARG A 321 -16.26 -6.94 18.32
C ARG A 321 -15.76 -5.50 18.18
N SER A 322 -15.17 -5.11 17.07
CA SER A 322 -14.55 -3.78 16.94
C SER A 322 -15.46 -2.68 16.42
N GLY A 323 -16.73 -2.95 16.05
CA GLY A 323 -17.68 -1.88 15.73
C GLY A 323 -17.11 -0.87 14.73
N TRP A 324 -16.43 -1.37 13.69
CA TRP A 324 -15.87 -0.54 12.62
C TRP A 324 -17.02 0.19 11.91
N ARG A 325 -17.29 1.41 12.36
CA ARG A 325 -18.24 2.36 11.77
C ARG A 325 -17.47 3.23 10.79
N GLY A 326 -17.12 2.68 9.64
CA GLY A 326 -16.99 3.48 8.42
C GLY A 326 -18.35 4.09 8.11
N ALA A 327 -18.40 5.40 7.93
CA ALA A 327 -19.63 6.19 7.85
C ALA A 327 -20.70 5.59 6.90
N ARG A 328 -21.86 5.25 7.46
CA ARG A 328 -23.12 5.11 6.72
C ARG A 328 -23.80 6.47 6.69
N MET A 329 -23.71 7.20 5.58
CA MET A 329 -24.68 8.25 5.26
C MET A 329 -25.64 7.69 4.21
N VAL A 330 -26.86 7.38 4.65
CA VAL A 330 -28.04 7.22 3.79
C VAL A 330 -29.03 8.26 4.25
N PHE A 331 -29.44 9.17 3.36
CA PHE A 331 -30.82 9.68 3.21
C PHE A 331 -30.94 10.29 1.79
N GLY A 332 -32.03 10.11 1.02
CA GLY A 332 -33.37 9.77 1.48
C GLY A 332 -34.29 9.14 0.44
N GLN A 333 -35.46 8.76 0.97
CA GLN A 333 -36.66 8.37 0.26
C GLN A 333 -37.43 9.61 -0.23
N ARG A 334 -37.94 9.55 -1.46
CA ARG A 334 -39.34 9.80 -1.92
C ARG A 334 -39.27 9.88 -3.47
N GLY A 335 -40.17 9.29 -4.25
CA GLY A 335 -41.42 8.62 -3.94
C GLY A 335 -41.99 7.89 -5.17
N GLN A 336 -43.07 7.18 -4.89
CA GLN A 336 -43.86 6.24 -5.68
C GLN A 336 -44.32 6.67 -7.09
N SER A 337 -44.48 5.66 -7.95
CA SER A 337 -45.71 5.20 -8.62
C SER A 337 -45.36 4.67 -10.02
N SER A 338 -46.02 3.71 -10.69
CA SER A 338 -46.91 2.57 -10.42
C SER A 338 -47.31 2.03 -11.80
N GLY A 339 -47.47 0.72 -11.98
CA GLY A 339 -48.03 0.08 -13.19
C GLY A 339 -46.94 -0.35 -14.18
N GLY A 340 -46.72 -1.63 -14.53
CA GLY A 340 -47.64 -2.76 -14.61
C GLY A 340 -48.13 -2.90 -16.06
N LEU A 341 -47.60 -3.88 -16.80
CA LEU A 341 -48.31 -4.80 -17.72
C LEU A 341 -47.32 -5.65 -18.54
N GLU A 342 -47.86 -6.80 -18.92
CA GLU A 342 -47.29 -8.05 -19.44
C GLU A 342 -46.84 -8.07 -20.90
N GLU A 343 -46.09 -9.14 -21.22
CA GLU A 343 -46.04 -9.93 -22.48
C GLU A 343 -45.62 -9.28 -23.81
N ARG A 344 -44.58 -9.82 -24.47
CA ARG A 344 -44.69 -10.87 -25.52
C ARG A 344 -43.34 -11.21 -26.18
N GLU A 345 -43.24 -12.47 -26.57
CA GLU A 345 -42.27 -13.06 -27.49
C GLU A 345 -42.40 -12.47 -28.90
N ASP A 346 -41.29 -12.38 -29.64
CA ASP A 346 -41.14 -12.97 -30.98
C ASP A 346 -39.74 -12.69 -31.51
N GLY A 347 -39.06 -13.74 -31.97
CA GLY A 347 -37.78 -13.64 -32.66
C GLY A 347 -37.94 -13.21 -34.12
N LEU A 348 -36.82 -12.88 -34.77
CA LEU A 348 -36.50 -13.28 -36.15
C LEU A 348 -35.07 -12.84 -36.51
N GLU A 349 -34.50 -13.67 -37.37
CA GLU A 349 -33.12 -13.74 -37.85
C GLU A 349 -32.66 -12.54 -38.69
N GLY A 350 -31.34 -12.43 -38.88
CA GLY A 350 -30.81 -12.17 -40.24
C GLY A 350 -29.69 -11.14 -40.39
N GLY A 351 -28.51 -11.63 -40.79
CA GLY A 351 -27.49 -10.93 -41.60
C GLY A 351 -26.56 -9.99 -40.84
N GLY A 352 -25.24 -9.96 -41.03
CA GLY A 352 -24.47 -10.36 -42.20
C GLY A 352 -23.62 -9.17 -42.68
N ALA A 353 -22.40 -9.08 -42.13
CA ALA A 353 -21.15 -8.59 -42.73
C ALA A 353 -20.97 -7.15 -43.29
N ALA A 354 -19.82 -6.60 -42.88
CA ALA A 354 -18.79 -5.94 -43.70
C ALA A 354 -18.72 -4.39 -43.83
N THR A 355 -17.63 -3.86 -43.25
CA THR A 355 -16.63 -2.92 -43.80
C THR A 355 -17.07 -1.58 -44.41
N ALA A 356 -16.51 -0.47 -43.92
CA ALA A 356 -15.35 0.21 -44.52
C ALA A 356 -15.12 1.61 -43.91
N ALA A 357 -13.89 2.07 -44.08
CA ALA A 357 -13.23 3.22 -43.47
C ALA A 357 -13.58 4.58 -44.09
N ALA A 358 -12.99 5.60 -43.44
CA ALA A 358 -12.53 6.89 -43.95
C ALA A 358 -13.46 8.10 -43.77
N ALA A 359 -13.09 8.96 -42.81
CA ALA A 359 -12.61 10.31 -43.10
C ALA A 359 -11.51 10.67 -42.09
#